data_AF-A0A914P7P2-F1
#
_entry.id   AF-A0A914P7P2-F1
#
_cell.length_a   1.000
_cell.length_b   1.000
_cell.length_c   1.000
_cell.angle_alpha   90.00
_cell.angle_beta   90.00
_cell.angle_gamma   90.00
#
_symmetry.space_group_name_H-M   'P 1'
#
loop_
_entity.id
_entity.type
_entity.pdbx_description
1 polymer ?
#
loop_
_entity_poly.entity_id
_entity_poly.type
_entity_poly.pdbx_seq_one_letter_code
_entity_poly.pdbx_strand_id
1 'polypeptide(L)'
;MAEIEPSQLNVLIERDGYLTPQIPEIKRRYKVFRESLQKLQDLPGGLDQFTLSYREYGVHLNEDNSISCLEWCPGVQGLSLVGDFSKIFWT
;
A
#
# COMPACT_ATOMS: atom_id res chain seq x y z
N MET A 1 -19.77 8.93 14.26
CA MET A 1 -18.37 8.46 14.27
C MET A 1 -17.66 9.19 15.38
N ALA A 2 -16.92 8.47 16.24
CA ALA A 2 -16.12 9.09 17.29
C ALA A 2 -15.05 10.01 16.67
N GLU A 3 -14.77 11.14 17.31
CA GLU A 3 -13.70 12.05 16.90
C GLU A 3 -12.34 11.38 17.13
N ILE A 4 -11.55 11.22 16.07
CA ILE A 4 -10.24 10.56 16.13
C ILE A 4 -9.18 11.65 16.36
N GLU A 5 -8.82 11.85 17.63
CA GLU A 5 -7.84 12.85 18.04
C GLU A 5 -6.42 12.31 18.06
N PRO A 6 -5.41 13.07 17.59
CA PRO A 6 -4.02 12.67 17.73
C PRO A 6 -3.60 12.63 19.20
N SER A 7 -3.21 11.45 19.68
CA SER A 7 -2.89 11.21 21.10
C SER A 7 -1.73 12.06 21.66
N GLN A 8 -0.87 12.60 20.80
CA GLN A 8 0.29 13.43 21.18
C GLN A 8 0.22 14.84 20.61
N LEU A 9 -0.97 15.35 20.28
CA LEU A 9 -1.12 16.69 19.72
C LEU A 9 -0.53 17.77 20.65
N ASN A 10 -0.81 17.70 21.95
CA ASN A 10 -0.31 18.69 22.92
C ASN A 10 1.22 18.69 22.99
N VAL A 11 1.86 17.51 23.01
CA VAL A 11 3.32 17.37 23.01
C VAL A 11 3.95 17.97 21.75
N LEU A 12 3.30 17.79 20.59
CA LEU A 12 3.75 18.38 19.34
C LEU A 12 3.72 19.91 19.38
N ILE A 13 2.64 20.49 19.92
CA ILE A 13 2.47 21.95 20.03
C ILE A 13 3.40 22.54 21.10
N GLU A 14 3.61 21.84 22.22
CA GLU A 14 4.57 22.24 23.25
C GLU A 14 6.01 22.28 22.71
N ARG A 15 6.36 21.32 21.84
CA ARG A 15 7.66 21.27 21.18
C ARG A 15 7.83 22.36 20.12
N ASP A 16 6.75 22.70 19.42
CA ASP A 16 6.75 23.72 18.37
C ASP A 16 5.42 24.48 18.32
N GLY A 17 5.41 25.65 18.99
CA GLY A 17 4.23 26.50 19.09
C GLY A 17 3.78 27.10 17.76
N TYR A 18 4.66 27.17 16.74
CA TYR A 18 4.30 27.68 15.41
C TYR A 18 3.28 26.81 14.68
N LEU A 19 3.05 25.58 15.16
CA LEU A 19 2.08 24.63 14.61
C LEU A 19 0.65 24.86 15.09
N THR A 20 0.43 25.77 16.03
CA THR A 20 -0.91 26.05 16.59
C THR A 20 -1.95 26.41 15.52
N PRO A 21 -1.66 27.30 14.54
CA PRO A 21 -2.59 27.58 13.45
C PRO A 21 -2.94 26.36 12.57
N GLN A 22 -2.10 25.32 12.56
CA GLN A 22 -2.21 24.15 11.69
C GLN A 22 -2.91 22.97 12.38
N ILE A 23 -3.29 23.09 13.67
CA ILE A 23 -4.03 22.07 14.41
C ILE A 23 -5.20 21.46 13.62
N PRO A 24 -6.07 22.24 12.94
CA PRO A 24 -7.17 21.68 12.15
C PRO A 24 -6.69 20.70 11.07
N GLU A 25 -5.61 21.06 10.35
CA GLU A 25 -5.04 20.20 9.31
C GLU A 25 -4.32 18.98 9.89
N ILE A 26 -3.67 19.12 11.04
CA ILE A 26 -3.03 17.99 11.73
C ILE A 26 -4.10 16.95 12.12
N LYS A 27 -5.22 17.38 12.71
CA LYS A 27 -6.35 16.50 13.03
C LYS A 27 -6.94 15.84 11.78
N ARG A 28 -7.16 16.62 10.71
CA ARG A 28 -7.68 16.10 9.43
C ARG A 28 -6.77 15.01 8.84
N ARG A 29 -5.45 15.27 8.80
CA ARG A 29 -4.45 14.31 8.30
C ARG A 29 -4.38 13.05 9.16
N TYR A 30 -4.43 13.20 10.49
CA TYR A 30 -4.43 12.07 11.40
C TYR A 30 -5.67 11.19 11.20
N LYS A 31 -6.85 11.79 11.03
CA LYS A 31 -8.07 11.05 10.68
C LYS A 31 -7.91 10.25 9.38
N VAL A 32 -7.43 10.88 8.30
CA VAL A 32 -7.20 10.20 7.00
C VAL A 32 -6.20 9.05 7.15
N PHE A 33 -5.13 9.26 7.92
CA PHE A 33 -4.15 8.22 8.23
C PHE A 33 -4.80 7.05 8.96
N ARG A 34 -5.56 7.32 10.03
CA ARG A 34 -6.21 6.28 10.84
C ARG A 34 -7.25 5.50 10.04
N GLU A 35 -8.03 6.18 9.21
CA GLU A 35 -8.99 5.53 8.30
C GLU A 35 -8.27 4.65 7.25
N SER A 36 -7.17 5.12 6.68
CA SER A 36 -6.38 4.33 5.71
C SER A 36 -5.71 3.13 6.37
N LEU A 37 -5.14 3.33 7.56
CA LEU A 37 -4.52 2.25 8.33
C LEU A 37 -5.55 1.20 8.73
N GLN A 38 -6.73 1.61 9.17
CA GLN A 38 -7.80 0.68 9.52
C GLN A 38 -8.21 -0.16 8.29
N LYS A 39 -8.39 0.47 7.13
CA LYS A 39 -8.68 -0.27 5.88
C LYS A 39 -7.64 -1.34 5.57
N LEU A 40 -6.35 -1.05 5.79
CA LEU A 40 -5.27 -2.03 5.59
C LEU A 40 -5.27 -3.11 6.67
N GLN A 41 -5.57 -2.77 7.92
CA GLN A 41 -5.68 -3.73 9.02
C GLN A 41 -6.87 -4.67 8.87
N ASP A 42 -7.96 -4.20 8.26
CA ASP A 42 -9.16 -4.99 7.98
C ASP A 42 -8.96 -5.98 6.81
N LEU A 43 -7.86 -5.85 6.04
CA LEU A 43 -7.50 -6.85 5.02
C LEU A 43 -7.09 -8.17 5.68
N PRO A 44 -7.32 -9.33 5.03
CA PRO A 44 -6.77 -10.60 5.48
C PRO A 44 -5.24 -10.51 5.66
N GLY A 45 -4.75 -10.83 6.87
CA GLY A 45 -3.32 -10.71 7.21
C GLY A 45 -2.84 -9.29 7.56
N GLY A 46 -3.73 -8.30 7.48
CA GLY A 46 -3.49 -6.93 7.90
C GLY A 46 -2.35 -6.22 7.17
N LEU A 47 -1.76 -5.22 7.85
CA LEU A 47 -0.68 -4.41 7.29
C LEU A 47 0.55 -5.26 6.94
N ASP A 48 0.91 -6.23 7.76
CA ASP A 48 2.09 -7.06 7.56
C ASP A 48 1.99 -7.82 6.23
N GLN A 49 0.89 -8.55 6.01
CA GLN A 49 0.67 -9.26 4.74
C GLN A 49 0.62 -8.30 3.55
N PHE A 50 -0.04 -7.15 3.70
CA PHE A 50 -0.10 -6.13 2.64
C PHE A 50 1.31 -5.69 2.18
N THR A 51 2.25 -5.51 3.11
CA THR A 51 3.64 -5.13 2.77
C THR A 51 4.47 -6.25 2.16
N LEU A 52 3.98 -7.49 2.19
CA LEU A 52 4.64 -8.67 1.62
C LEU A 52 4.11 -9.05 0.23
N SER A 53 3.32 -8.18 -0.41
CA SER A 53 2.72 -8.42 -1.73
C SER A 53 3.73 -8.77 -2.83
N TYR A 54 5.01 -8.38 -2.70
CA TYR A 54 6.08 -8.81 -3.62
C TYR A 54 6.30 -10.33 -3.67
N ARG A 55 5.79 -11.09 -2.68
CA ARG A 55 5.82 -12.55 -2.68
C ARG A 55 4.78 -13.17 -3.61
N GLU A 56 3.79 -12.39 -4.02
CA GLU A 56 2.68 -12.83 -4.87
C GLU A 56 2.72 -12.12 -6.23
N TYR A 57 2.92 -10.79 -6.22
CA TYR A 57 3.04 -9.97 -7.42
C TYR A 57 4.41 -10.12 -8.07
N GLY A 58 4.46 -9.97 -9.40
CA GLY A 58 5.66 -10.17 -10.20
C GLY A 58 5.79 -11.60 -10.72
N VAL A 59 7.02 -11.98 -11.06
CA VAL A 59 7.36 -13.29 -11.66
C VAL A 59 8.00 -14.18 -10.61
N HIS A 60 7.44 -15.36 -10.37
CA HIS A 60 7.89 -16.31 -9.35
C HIS A 60 8.05 -17.71 -9.94
N LEU A 61 9.15 -18.39 -9.58
CA LEU A 61 9.36 -19.81 -9.88
C LEU A 61 8.85 -20.65 -8.70
N ASN A 62 7.93 -21.57 -8.97
CA ASN A 62 7.35 -22.46 -7.98
C ASN A 62 8.22 -23.70 -7.76
N GLU A 63 7.95 -24.45 -6.70
CA GLU A 63 8.71 -25.66 -6.34
C GLU A 63 8.64 -26.78 -7.40
N ASP A 64 7.55 -26.82 -8.17
CA ASP A 64 7.34 -27.75 -9.29
C ASP A 64 7.99 -27.28 -10.60
N ASN A 65 8.77 -26.20 -10.57
CA ASN A 65 9.38 -25.49 -11.70
C ASN A 65 8.39 -24.78 -12.64
N SER A 66 7.11 -24.65 -12.28
CA SER A 66 6.19 -23.76 -12.98
C SER A 66 6.49 -22.28 -12.67
N ILE A 67 6.08 -21.37 -13.55
CA ILE A 67 6.23 -19.93 -13.35
C ILE A 67 4.86 -19.29 -13.15
N SER A 68 4.70 -18.58 -12.03
CA SER A 68 3.53 -17.74 -11.75
C SER A 68 3.86 -16.29 -12.09
N CYS A 69 2.92 -15.58 -12.71
CA CYS A 69 3.04 -14.15 -12.98
C CYS A 69 1.75 -13.44 -12.59
N LEU A 70 1.84 -12.48 -11.68
CA LEU A 70 0.71 -11.69 -11.22
C LEU A 70 1.02 -10.20 -11.36
N GLU A 71 0.17 -9.51 -12.12
CA GLU A 71 0.29 -8.07 -12.38
C GLU A 71 -1.06 -7.38 -12.15
N TRP A 72 -1.03 -6.20 -11.53
CA TRP A 72 -2.23 -5.39 -11.39
C TRP A 72 -2.47 -4.56 -12.66
N CYS A 73 -3.35 -5.05 -13.53
CA CYS A 73 -3.67 -4.40 -14.81
C CYS A 73 -5.19 -4.22 -14.98
N PRO A 74 -5.87 -3.41 -14.15
CA PRO A 74 -7.29 -3.17 -14.33
C PRO A 74 -7.56 -2.45 -15.66
N GLY A 75 -8.55 -2.92 -16.41
CA GLY A 75 -8.97 -2.30 -17.67
C GLY A 75 -8.26 -2.80 -18.92
N VAL A 76 -7.40 -3.82 -18.81
CA VAL A 76 -6.77 -4.44 -19.98
C VAL A 76 -7.68 -5.50 -20.62
N GLN A 77 -7.70 -5.56 -21.95
CA GLN A 77 -8.43 -6.59 -22.71
C GLN A 77 -7.64 -7.89 -22.91
N GLY A 78 -6.30 -7.80 -22.84
CA GLY A 78 -5.40 -8.94 -22.94
C GLY A 78 -4.02 -8.60 -22.40
N LEU A 79 -3.38 -9.57 -21.76
CA LEU A 79 -2.06 -9.45 -21.14
C LEU A 79 -1.16 -10.54 -21.70
N SER A 80 0.09 -10.18 -22.02
CA SER A 80 1.12 -11.12 -22.47
C SER A 80 2.40 -10.88 -21.68
N LEU A 81 3.06 -11.96 -21.26
CA LEU A 81 4.40 -11.93 -20.69
C LEU A 81 5.42 -12.13 -21.84
N VAL A 82 6.29 -11.15 -22.06
CA VAL A 82 7.26 -11.15 -23.17
C VAL A 82 8.66 -10.79 -22.69
N GLY A 83 9.69 -11.36 -23.32
CA GLY A 83 11.11 -11.08 -23.07
C GLY A 83 12.00 -11.97 -23.94
N ASP A 84 13.30 -12.04 -23.67
CA ASP A 84 14.24 -12.88 -24.44
C ASP A 84 13.86 -14.37 -24.44
N PHE A 85 13.11 -14.83 -23.43
CA PHE A 85 12.55 -16.18 -23.35
C PHE A 85 11.37 -16.40 -24.31
N SER A 86 10.75 -15.32 -24.78
CA SER A 86 9.69 -15.35 -25.78
C SER A 86 10.33 -15.12 -27.14
N LYS A 87 10.14 -16.06 -28.08
CA LYS A 87 10.54 -15.89 -29.49
C LYS A 87 9.65 -14.88 -30.25
N ILE A 88 9.29 -13.78 -29.61
CA ILE A 88 8.36 -12.76 -30.12
C ILE A 88 9.12 -11.68 -30.89
N PHE A 89 10.41 -11.50 -30.63
CA PHE A 89 11.28 -10.65 -31.42
C PHE A 89 12.52 -11.48 -31.82
N TRP A 90 12.71 -11.66 -33.14
CA TRP A 90 13.83 -12.31 -33.84
C TRP A 90 13.75 -13.85 -34.05
N THR A 91 12.82 -14.28 -34.91
CA THR A 91 13.06 -15.09 -36.13
C THR A 91 11.97 -14.82 -37.15
#